data_AF-A0A2A2HMG2-F1
#
_entry.id   AF-A0A2A2HMG2-F1
#
_cell.length_a   1.000
_cell.length_b   1.000
_cell.length_c   1.000
_cell.angle_alpha   90.00
_cell.angle_beta   90.00
_cell.angle_gamma   90.00
#
_symmetry.space_group_name_H-M   'P 1'
#
loop_
_entity.id
_entity.type
_entity.pdbx_description
1 polymer ?
#
loop_
_entity_poly.entity_id
_entity_poly.type
_entity_poly.pdbx_seq_one_letter_code
_entity_poly.pdbx_strand_id
1 'polypeptide(L)'
;MSETIWLDPALQKTVYLQIKNTSDKDMSDLASLIRKAVEAKGYTVVNNPNAAYYWIQANVLKADKMDLRDAHRFLSQGYEGASLGAAVGASAMAYNVDSTGGALGMGLAAGLVGAAVDAMVEDVNYTMITDLQISALSNGTKVTVNDTMRLKQGTSGAKLQTSTETTNRHKYQTRIVSNANKVNLKFEEAKPELENQLAKSIANIL
;
A
#
# COMPACT_ATOMS: atom_id res chain seq x y z
N MET A 1 5.53 -6.54 2.45
CA MET A 1 6.25 -5.61 1.55
C MET A 1 6.31 -6.24 0.17
N SER A 2 6.24 -5.45 -0.91
CA SER A 2 6.31 -5.98 -2.28
C SER A 2 7.74 -6.40 -2.65
N GLU A 3 8.73 -5.62 -2.20
CA GLU A 3 10.15 -5.86 -2.48
C GLU A 3 10.99 -5.59 -1.23
N THR A 4 12.09 -6.33 -1.08
CA THR A 4 13.07 -6.11 -0.01
C THR A 4 14.00 -4.99 -0.44
N ILE A 5 14.19 -4.00 0.43
CA ILE A 5 15.15 -2.91 0.22
C ILE A 5 16.43 -3.23 0.99
N TRP A 6 17.55 -3.22 0.29
CA TRP A 6 18.88 -3.29 0.89
C TRP A 6 19.47 -1.89 0.91
N LEU A 7 19.78 -1.38 2.10
CA LEU A 7 20.45 -0.10 2.28
C LEU A 7 21.93 -0.35 2.60
N ASP A 8 22.81 0.44 2.00
CA ASP A 8 24.21 0.41 2.37
C ASP A 8 24.39 0.91 3.81
N PRO A 9 25.29 0.29 4.59
CA PRO A 9 25.54 0.71 5.95
C PRO A 9 26.16 2.10 5.99
N ALA A 10 25.62 2.99 6.82
CA ALA A 10 26.10 4.34 6.99
C ALA A 10 26.41 4.67 8.45
N LEU A 11 27.46 5.46 8.67
CA LEU A 11 27.82 5.97 9.99
C LEU A 11 26.81 7.05 10.46
N GLN A 12 26.26 7.82 9.53
CA GLN A 12 25.33 8.89 9.83
C GLN A 12 23.89 8.38 9.91
N LYS A 13 23.35 8.29 11.13
CA LYS A 13 21.99 7.81 11.41
C LYS A 13 20.98 8.96 11.50
N THR A 14 20.85 9.76 10.45
CA THR A 14 19.88 10.88 10.40
C THR A 14 18.81 10.62 9.35
N VAL A 15 17.55 10.85 9.72
CA VAL A 15 16.39 10.53 8.89
C VAL A 15 15.49 11.76 8.75
N TYR A 16 15.07 12.09 7.54
CA TYR A 16 13.96 13.01 7.29
C TYR A 16 12.71 12.20 6.96
N LEU A 17 11.61 12.49 7.65
CA LEU A 17 10.32 11.80 7.46
C LEU A 17 9.33 12.73 6.76
N GLN A 18 8.71 12.25 5.68
CA GLN A 18 7.56 12.88 5.07
C GLN A 18 6.44 11.85 4.94
N ILE A 19 5.42 11.98 5.79
CA ILE A 19 4.28 11.07 5.83
C ILE A 19 3.08 11.80 5.24
N LYS A 20 2.50 11.21 4.20
CA LYS A 20 1.29 11.70 3.53
C LYS A 20 0.19 10.66 3.68
N ASN A 21 -1.04 11.14 3.65
CA ASN A 21 -2.21 10.30 3.63
C ASN A 21 -3.14 10.84 2.53
N THR A 22 -3.30 10.06 1.46
CA THR A 22 -4.24 10.33 0.36
C THR A 22 -5.45 9.40 0.40
N SER A 23 -5.59 8.61 1.47
CA SER A 23 -6.77 7.78 1.70
C SER A 23 -7.94 8.62 2.24
N ASP A 24 -9.12 8.01 2.32
CA ASP A 24 -10.33 8.59 2.89
C ASP A 24 -10.42 8.42 4.43
N LYS A 25 -9.41 7.82 5.07
CA LYS A 25 -9.39 7.56 6.52
C LYS A 25 -8.46 8.49 7.28
N ASP A 26 -8.77 8.75 8.55
CA ASP A 26 -7.83 9.45 9.43
C ASP A 26 -6.64 8.57 9.82
N MET A 27 -5.44 9.12 9.67
CA MET A 27 -4.14 8.50 10.00
C MET A 27 -3.22 9.52 10.68
N SER A 28 -3.82 10.41 11.49
CA SER A 28 -3.11 11.53 12.14
C SER A 28 -1.97 11.09 13.06
N ASP A 29 -2.08 9.91 13.68
CA ASP A 29 -1.10 9.38 14.64
C ASP A 29 0.12 8.73 13.97
N LEU A 30 -0.03 8.33 12.70
CA LEU A 30 0.97 7.56 11.96
C LEU A 30 2.35 8.23 11.93
N ALA A 31 2.41 9.55 11.73
CA ALA A 31 3.69 10.27 11.69
C ALA A 31 4.45 10.20 13.03
N SER A 32 3.72 10.27 14.14
CA SER A 32 4.29 10.17 15.50
C SER A 32 4.78 8.74 15.77
N LEU A 33 4.01 7.73 15.37
CA LEU A 33 4.36 6.32 15.54
C LEU A 33 5.61 5.94 14.73
N ILE A 34 5.69 6.36 13.47
CA ILE A 34 6.87 6.11 12.62
C ILE A 34 8.10 6.80 13.22
N ARG A 35 7.98 8.05 13.66
CA ARG A 35 9.08 8.77 14.31
C ARG A 35 9.61 7.99 15.52
N LYS A 36 8.74 7.58 16.43
CA LYS A 36 9.13 6.81 17.62
C LYS A 36 9.80 5.48 17.25
N ALA A 37 9.26 4.76 16.26
CA ALA A 37 9.82 3.49 15.82
C ALA A 37 11.21 3.65 15.20
N VAL A 38 11.43 4.71 14.42
CA VAL A 38 12.74 5.06 13.83
C VAL A 38 13.73 5.50 14.92
N GLU A 39 13.30 6.32 15.88
CA GLU A 39 14.14 6.75 17.01
C GLU A 39 14.56 5.57 17.89
N ALA A 40 13.66 4.60 18.12
CA ALA A 40 13.96 3.37 18.85
C ALA A 40 15.04 2.49 18.18
N LYS A 41 15.29 2.67 16.87
CA LYS A 41 16.37 2.02 16.12
C LYS A 41 17.71 2.77 16.22
N GLY A 42 17.76 3.88 16.95
CA GLY A 42 18.95 4.70 17.13
C GLY A 42 19.18 5.73 16.02
N TYR A 43 18.14 6.06 15.25
CA TYR A 43 18.17 7.13 14.26
C TYR A 43 17.68 8.46 14.84
N THR A 44 18.29 9.56 14.41
CA THR A 44 17.83 10.91 14.76
C THR A 44 16.94 11.44 13.65
N VAL A 45 15.68 11.75 13.97
CA VAL A 45 14.75 12.32 13.00
C VAL A 45 14.92 13.83 12.94
N VAL A 46 15.34 14.33 11.77
CA VAL A 46 15.59 15.75 11.50
C VAL A 46 14.49 16.35 10.64
N ASN A 47 14.23 17.65 10.80
CA ASN A 47 13.20 18.37 10.03
C ASN A 47 13.76 18.98 8.73
N ASN A 48 15.08 19.07 8.58
CA ASN A 48 15.72 19.58 7.37
C ASN A 48 16.17 18.40 6.49
N PRO A 49 15.62 18.25 5.27
CA PRO A 49 16.02 17.16 4.36
C PRO A 49 17.51 17.20 4.00
N ASN A 50 18.13 18.39 3.94
CA ASN A 50 19.55 18.53 3.59
C ASN A 50 20.48 18.01 4.70
N ALA A 51 20.00 17.93 5.94
CA ALA A 51 20.76 17.39 7.08
C ALA A 51 20.59 15.87 7.24
N ALA A 52 19.74 15.23 6.44
CA ALA A 52 19.37 13.84 6.58
C ALA A 52 20.13 12.92 5.62
N TYR A 53 20.71 11.85 6.17
CA TYR A 53 21.33 10.78 5.40
C TYR A 53 20.31 9.89 4.70
N TYR A 54 19.17 9.62 5.36
CA TYR A 54 18.05 8.89 4.78
C TYR A 54 16.82 9.81 4.67
N TRP A 55 16.13 9.76 3.54
CA TRP A 55 14.77 10.30 3.41
C TRP A 55 13.81 9.14 3.36
N ILE A 56 12.74 9.21 4.15
CA ILE A 56 11.65 8.25 4.10
C ILE A 56 10.37 9.02 3.79
N GLN A 57 9.79 8.70 2.66
CA GLN A 57 8.56 9.31 2.18
C GLN A 57 7.52 8.21 2.06
N ALA A 58 6.47 8.29 2.87
CA ALA A 58 5.38 7.33 2.87
C ALA A 58 4.09 8.01 2.44
N ASN A 59 3.27 7.34 1.63
CA ASN A 59 1.93 7.78 1.30
C ASN A 59 0.92 6.66 1.51
N VAL A 60 0.00 6.85 2.46
CA VAL A 60 -1.12 5.92 2.65
C VAL A 60 -2.12 6.15 1.52
N LEU A 61 -2.30 5.15 0.67
CA LEU A 61 -3.19 5.21 -0.49
C LEU A 61 -4.61 4.82 -0.15
N LYS A 62 -4.77 3.76 0.66
CA LYS A 62 -6.06 3.18 1.00
C LYS A 62 -5.97 2.51 2.36
N ALA A 63 -7.06 2.61 3.13
CA ALA A 63 -7.24 1.86 4.37
C ALA A 63 -8.71 1.44 4.48
N ASP A 64 -9.02 0.20 4.12
CA ASP A 64 -10.41 -0.24 3.98
C ASP A 64 -10.57 -1.73 4.24
N LYS A 65 -11.81 -2.19 4.38
CA LYS A 65 -12.14 -3.61 4.44
C LYS A 65 -11.71 -4.28 3.13
N MET A 66 -10.96 -5.36 3.24
CA MET A 66 -10.46 -6.10 2.09
C MET A 66 -10.24 -7.56 2.46
N ASP A 67 -10.59 -8.49 1.58
CA ASP A 67 -10.25 -9.90 1.75
C ASP A 67 -8.72 -10.06 1.59
N LEU A 68 -8.12 -10.98 2.34
CA LEU A 68 -6.69 -11.28 2.31
C LEU A 68 -6.17 -11.60 0.90
N ARG A 69 -7.01 -12.20 0.04
CA ARG A 69 -6.67 -12.51 -1.35
C ARG A 69 -6.47 -11.24 -2.17
N ASP A 70 -7.33 -10.24 -2.00
CA ASP A 70 -7.23 -8.96 -2.69
C ASP A 70 -6.04 -8.15 -2.17
N ALA A 71 -5.79 -8.16 -0.86
CA ALA A 71 -4.61 -7.57 -0.26
C ALA A 71 -3.30 -8.15 -0.84
N HIS A 72 -3.26 -9.48 -1.07
CA HIS A 72 -2.12 -10.14 -1.70
C HIS A 72 -1.93 -9.71 -3.15
N ARG A 73 -3.02 -9.46 -3.90
CA ARG A 73 -2.93 -8.92 -5.27
C ARG A 73 -2.28 -7.54 -5.30
N PHE A 74 -2.60 -6.66 -4.36
CA PHE A 74 -1.94 -5.35 -4.24
C PHE A 74 -0.45 -5.46 -3.92
N LEU A 75 -0.03 -6.47 -3.15
CA LEU A 75 1.37 -6.77 -2.91
C LEU A 75 2.07 -7.31 -4.17
N SER A 76 1.46 -8.29 -4.84
CA SER A 76 2.04 -8.96 -6.01
C SER A 76 2.15 -8.06 -7.24
N GLN A 77 1.36 -6.99 -7.30
CA GLN A 77 1.43 -5.99 -8.38
C GLN A 77 2.58 -5.00 -8.20
N GLY A 78 3.22 -4.92 -7.02
CA GLY A 78 4.35 -4.01 -6.81
C GLY A 78 4.00 -2.51 -6.96
N TYR A 79 5.04 -1.67 -7.04
CA TYR A 79 4.93 -0.22 -7.15
C TYR A 79 4.61 0.26 -8.60
N GLU A 80 4.95 -0.55 -9.62
CA GLU A 80 4.76 -0.23 -11.05
C GLU A 80 3.75 -1.15 -11.77
N GLY A 81 3.01 -1.99 -11.04
CA GLY A 81 2.00 -2.88 -11.61
C GLY A 81 0.78 -2.13 -12.14
N ALA A 82 0.82 -1.88 -13.44
CA ALA A 82 -0.25 -1.46 -14.32
C ALA A 82 -1.69 -1.53 -13.75
N SER A 83 -2.37 -0.38 -13.85
CA SER A 83 -3.84 -0.25 -13.94
C SER A 83 -4.68 -0.65 -12.72
N LEU A 84 -4.84 0.27 -11.77
CA LEU A 84 -6.08 0.41 -11.00
C LEU A 84 -7.13 1.16 -11.81
N GLY A 85 -7.55 0.55 -12.92
CA GLY A 85 -8.66 1.01 -13.74
C GLY A 85 -9.40 -0.21 -14.27
N ALA A 86 -10.53 -0.53 -13.64
CA ALA A 86 -11.50 -1.56 -14.02
C ALA A 86 -11.04 -3.02 -13.87
N ALA A 87 -11.16 -3.60 -12.65
CA ALA A 87 -11.54 -5.01 -12.48
C ALA A 87 -11.63 -5.43 -11.00
N VAL A 88 -12.53 -4.84 -10.21
CA VAL A 88 -13.12 -5.54 -9.05
C VAL A 88 -14.54 -4.99 -8.86
N GLY A 89 -15.49 -5.58 -9.58
CA GLY A 89 -16.89 -5.14 -9.49
C GLY A 89 -17.74 -5.50 -10.70
N ALA A 90 -17.76 -6.79 -11.09
CA ALA A 90 -18.79 -7.32 -11.97
C ALA A 90 -18.89 -8.85 -11.77
N SER A 91 -19.43 -9.26 -10.63
CA SER A 91 -20.16 -10.53 -10.57
C SER A 91 -21.47 -10.32 -11.35
N ALA A 92 -21.37 -10.34 -12.67
CA ALA A 92 -22.52 -10.33 -13.56
C ALA A 92 -22.34 -11.45 -14.58
N MET A 93 -23.19 -12.45 -14.40
CA MET A 93 -23.41 -13.61 -15.25
C MET A 93 -23.48 -13.23 -16.73
N ALA A 94 -22.73 -13.94 -17.57
CA ALA A 94 -23.07 -14.07 -18.99
C ALA A 94 -22.77 -15.51 -19.42
N TYR A 95 -23.86 -16.28 -19.47
CA TYR A 95 -23.89 -17.65 -19.94
C TYR A 95 -23.41 -17.71 -21.39
N ASN A 96 -22.43 -18.57 -21.66
CA ASN A 96 -22.24 -19.10 -23.00
C ASN A 96 -23.36 -20.12 -23.23
N VAL A 97 -24.40 -19.73 -23.95
CA VAL A 97 -25.32 -20.65 -24.61
C VAL A 97 -25.52 -20.19 -26.03
N ASP A 98 -24.65 -20.69 -26.90
CA ASP A 98 -24.97 -20.77 -28.31
C ASP A 98 -26.01 -21.87 -28.52
N SER A 99 -27.03 -21.49 -29.29
CA SER A 99 -28.00 -22.34 -29.98
C SER A 99 -29.15 -22.96 -29.17
N THR A 100 -30.35 -22.50 -29.53
CA THR A 100 -31.62 -23.25 -29.58
C THR A 100 -32.33 -23.58 -28.26
N GLY A 101 -33.37 -22.80 -27.96
CA GLY A 101 -34.53 -23.27 -27.17
C GLY A 101 -34.52 -22.84 -25.70
N GLY A 102 -35.29 -21.81 -25.38
CA GLY A 102 -35.60 -21.48 -23.99
C GLY A 102 -36.57 -22.50 -23.37
N ALA A 103 -36.34 -22.88 -22.11
CA ALA A 103 -37.36 -23.17 -21.10
C ALA A 103 -36.71 -23.60 -19.78
N LEU A 104 -37.08 -22.89 -18.71
CA LEU A 104 -37.46 -23.41 -17.37
C LEU A 104 -36.50 -24.41 -16.67
N GLY A 105 -35.85 -23.94 -15.61
CA GLY A 105 -35.18 -24.78 -14.60
C GLY A 105 -35.54 -24.34 -13.18
N MET A 106 -36.45 -25.09 -12.55
CA MET A 106 -36.87 -24.97 -11.15
C MET A 106 -35.76 -25.43 -10.19
N GLY A 107 -35.60 -24.76 -9.03
CA GLY A 107 -34.63 -25.17 -8.02
C GLY A 107 -34.83 -24.58 -6.63
N LEU A 108 -35.74 -25.19 -5.86
CA LEU A 108 -35.83 -25.26 -4.38
C LEU A 108 -36.16 -23.99 -3.56
N ALA A 109 -37.45 -23.86 -3.24
CA ALA A 109 -37.93 -23.21 -2.02
C ALA A 109 -38.25 -24.29 -0.97
N ALA A 110 -37.42 -24.45 0.06
CA ALA A 110 -37.75 -25.24 1.26
C ALA A 110 -36.84 -24.85 2.43
N GLY A 111 -37.44 -24.40 3.55
CA GLY A 111 -36.79 -24.38 4.86
C GLY A 111 -36.61 -23.02 5.53
N LEU A 112 -37.70 -22.31 5.82
CA LEU A 112 -37.71 -21.24 6.83
C LEU A 112 -38.31 -21.78 8.14
N VAL A 113 -37.48 -22.33 9.03
CA VAL A 113 -37.73 -22.36 10.49
C VAL A 113 -36.39 -22.50 11.21
N GLY A 114 -36.07 -21.56 12.11
CA GLY A 114 -35.01 -21.72 13.11
C GLY A 114 -34.17 -20.46 13.34
N ALA A 115 -34.79 -19.41 13.88
CA ALA A 115 -34.03 -18.30 14.46
C ALA A 115 -33.33 -18.78 15.74
N ALA A 116 -32.03 -19.04 15.64
CA ALA A 116 -31.09 -18.74 16.71
C ALA A 116 -30.19 -17.64 16.17
N VAL A 117 -30.42 -16.42 16.64
CA VAL A 117 -29.58 -15.25 16.38
C VAL A 117 -28.34 -15.42 17.25
N ASP A 118 -27.40 -16.25 16.81
CA ASP A 118 -26.02 -16.01 17.23
C ASP A 118 -25.60 -14.72 16.54
N ALA A 119 -25.09 -13.78 17.32
CA ALA A 119 -24.48 -12.56 16.82
C ALA A 119 -23.59 -12.96 15.64
N MET A 120 -23.91 -12.48 14.43
CA MET A 120 -23.11 -12.80 13.24
C MET A 120 -21.69 -12.36 13.54
N VAL A 121 -20.83 -13.30 13.89
CA VAL A 121 -19.42 -13.06 14.15
C VAL A 121 -18.79 -12.95 12.78
N GLU A 122 -18.76 -11.73 12.25
CA GLU A 122 -18.12 -11.48 10.97
C GLU A 122 -16.62 -11.39 11.19
N ASP A 123 -15.85 -12.21 10.46
CA ASP A 123 -14.41 -12.00 10.37
C ASP A 123 -14.15 -10.81 9.45
N VAL A 124 -13.67 -9.71 10.03
CA VAL A 124 -13.44 -8.45 9.31
C VAL A 124 -11.95 -8.20 9.25
N ASN A 125 -11.42 -8.14 8.02
CA ASN A 125 -10.05 -7.73 7.75
C ASN A 125 -10.02 -6.31 7.17
N TYR A 126 -9.29 -5.42 7.84
CA TYR A 126 -8.91 -4.12 7.30
C TYR A 126 -7.49 -4.21 6.77
N THR A 127 -7.29 -3.62 5.59
CA THR A 127 -5.98 -3.56 4.95
C THR A 127 -5.60 -2.12 4.64
N MET A 128 -4.36 -1.78 4.96
CA MET A 128 -3.76 -0.49 4.62
C MET A 128 -2.67 -0.66 3.57
N ILE A 129 -2.82 0.04 2.44
CA ILE A 129 -1.85 0.08 1.35
C ILE A 129 -1.05 1.38 1.46
N THR A 130 0.27 1.25 1.59
CA THR A 130 1.19 2.38 1.71
C THR A 130 2.32 2.25 0.72
N ASP A 131 2.49 3.29 -0.10
CA ASP A 131 3.66 3.40 -0.96
C ASP A 131 4.79 4.08 -0.18
N LEU A 132 5.99 3.50 -0.27
CA LEU A 132 7.17 3.96 0.44
C LEU A 132 8.29 4.23 -0.56
N GLN A 133 8.89 5.41 -0.47
CA GLN A 133 10.15 5.75 -1.12
C GLN A 133 11.21 6.04 -0.05
N ILE A 134 12.38 5.41 -0.21
CA ILE A 134 13.54 5.61 0.66
C ILE A 134 14.67 6.17 -0.19
N SER A 135 15.32 7.24 0.26
CA SER A 135 16.48 7.82 -0.41
C SER A 135 17.70 7.92 0.51
N ALA A 136 18.77 7.20 0.20
CA ALA A 136 20.04 7.25 0.94
C ALA A 136 21.06 8.15 0.23
N LEU A 137 21.83 8.96 0.98
CA LEU A 137 22.96 9.70 0.40
C LEU A 137 24.00 8.74 -0.19
N SER A 138 24.51 9.06 -1.37
CA SER A 138 25.61 8.33 -2.00
C SER A 138 26.94 8.78 -1.40
N ASN A 139 27.81 7.82 -1.05
CA ASN A 139 29.11 8.06 -0.42
C ASN A 139 30.15 8.61 -1.42
N GLY A 140 29.91 9.81 -1.96
CA GLY A 140 30.82 10.49 -2.89
C GLY A 140 30.68 10.10 -4.36
N THR A 141 29.72 9.25 -4.71
CA THR A 141 29.41 8.91 -6.11
C THR A 141 28.20 9.72 -6.60
N LYS A 142 28.23 10.14 -7.86
CA LYS A 142 27.07 10.73 -8.53
C LYS A 142 26.21 9.60 -9.08
N VAL A 143 24.93 9.59 -8.73
CA VAL A 143 23.95 8.62 -9.22
C VAL A 143 23.24 9.26 -10.42
N THR A 144 23.39 8.66 -11.59
CA THR A 144 22.64 9.07 -12.78
C THR A 144 21.34 8.28 -12.83
N VAL A 145 20.21 8.99 -12.74
CA VAL A 145 18.88 8.40 -12.90
C VAL A 145 18.38 8.76 -14.29
N ASN A 146 18.10 7.72 -15.09
CA ASN A 146 17.40 7.86 -16.36
C ASN A 146 15.95 7.47 -16.14
N ASP A 147 15.05 8.44 -16.17
CA ASP A 147 13.61 8.22 -16.02
C ASP A 147 12.95 8.25 -17.40
N THR A 148 12.04 7.31 -17.65
CA THR A 148 11.24 7.25 -18.87
C THR A 148 9.78 7.22 -18.48
N MET A 149 9.19 8.42 -18.36
CA MET A 149 7.79 8.58 -18.04
C MET A 149 6.94 8.54 -19.31
N ARG A 150 5.96 7.64 -19.36
CA ARG A 150 4.93 7.64 -20.41
C ARG A 150 3.69 8.36 -19.89
N LEU A 151 3.59 9.64 -20.19
CA LEU A 151 2.45 10.47 -19.81
C LEU A 151 1.28 10.18 -20.77
N LYS A 152 0.15 9.69 -20.23
CA LYS A 152 -1.08 9.56 -21.01
C LYS A 152 -1.65 10.95 -21.27
N GLN A 153 -1.67 11.37 -22.54
CA GLN A 153 -2.15 12.67 -22.97
C GLN A 153 -3.54 12.51 -23.61
N GLY A 154 -4.59 12.70 -22.80
CA GLY A 154 -5.98 12.53 -23.24
C GLY A 154 -6.40 11.06 -23.38
N THR A 155 -7.33 10.79 -24.30
CA THR A 155 -7.89 9.45 -24.53
C THR A 155 -7.04 8.57 -25.45
N SER A 156 -6.21 9.14 -26.32
CA SER A 156 -5.47 8.40 -27.35
C SER A 156 -3.97 8.76 -27.46
N GLY A 157 -3.51 9.86 -26.86
CA GLY A 157 -2.11 10.29 -26.92
C GLY A 157 -1.27 9.71 -25.78
N ALA A 158 0.00 9.43 -26.06
CA ALA A 158 1.00 9.17 -25.04
C ALA A 158 2.27 9.97 -25.37
N LYS A 159 2.71 10.80 -24.42
CA LYS A 159 3.96 11.53 -24.52
C LYS A 159 5.03 10.75 -23.75
N LEU A 160 6.06 10.33 -24.47
CA LEU A 160 7.24 9.75 -23.84
C LEU A 160 8.14 10.91 -23.42
N GLN A 161 8.38 11.03 -22.11
CA GLN A 161 9.30 12.00 -21.54
C GLN A 161 10.47 11.24 -20.94
N THR A 162 11.65 11.48 -21.51
CA THR A 162 12.92 11.01 -20.94
C THR A 162 13.55 12.14 -20.16
N SER A 163 14.00 11.85 -18.96
CA SER A 163 14.77 12.80 -18.14
C SER A 163 16.00 12.12 -17.58
N THR A 164 17.13 12.80 -17.66
CA THR A 164 18.37 12.37 -17.02
C THR A 164 18.66 13.36 -15.90
N GLU A 165 18.58 12.89 -14.66
CA GLU A 165 18.90 13.67 -13.48
C GLU A 165 20.16 13.10 -12.83
N THR A 166 21.12 13.97 -12.53
CA THR A 166 22.26 13.60 -11.68
C THR A 166 21.90 13.92 -10.24
N THR A 167 21.69 12.88 -9.44
CA THR A 167 21.40 13.01 -8.01
C THR A 167 22.56 12.45 -7.19
N ASN A 168 22.66 12.86 -5.94
CA ASN A 168 23.60 12.30 -4.97
C ASN A 168 22.91 11.31 -4.02
N ARG A 169 21.74 10.77 -4.39
CA ARG A 169 20.99 9.83 -3.56
C ARG A 169 20.55 8.59 -4.34
N HIS A 170 20.66 7.43 -3.71
CA HIS A 170 20.04 6.21 -4.19
C HIS A 170 18.57 6.20 -3.76
N LYS A 171 17.65 6.02 -4.71
CA LYS A 171 16.20 5.96 -4.46
C LYS A 171 15.72 4.52 -4.57
N TYR A 172 14.93 4.09 -3.61
CA TYR A 172 14.30 2.77 -3.54
C TYR A 172 12.81 2.95 -3.32
N GLN A 173 11.99 2.11 -3.94
CA GLN A 173 10.54 2.14 -3.81
C GLN A 173 10.04 0.77 -3.43
N THR A 174 9.02 0.72 -2.57
CA THR A 174 8.35 -0.52 -2.19
C THR A 174 6.94 -0.21 -1.74
N ARG A 175 6.04 -1.18 -1.83
CA ARG A 175 4.70 -1.10 -1.27
C ARG A 175 4.62 -1.92 0.01
N ILE A 176 4.11 -1.32 1.06
CA ILE A 176 3.81 -1.98 2.34
C ILE A 176 2.31 -2.19 2.42
N VAL A 177 1.92 -3.41 2.79
CA VAL A 177 0.53 -3.76 3.06
C VAL A 177 0.46 -4.25 4.50
N SER A 178 -0.31 -3.52 5.30
CA SER A 178 -0.57 -3.84 6.71
C SER A 178 -1.98 -4.38 6.85
N ASN A 179 -2.18 -5.37 7.72
CA ASN A 179 -3.48 -6.04 7.88
C ASN A 179 -3.87 -6.13 9.35
N ALA A 180 -5.13 -5.86 9.63
CA ALA A 180 -5.73 -6.07 10.94
C ALA A 180 -6.98 -6.93 10.74
N ASN A 181 -6.97 -8.13 11.32
CA ASN A 181 -8.06 -9.09 11.24
C ASN A 181 -8.55 -9.39 12.66
N LYS A 182 -9.86 -9.27 12.87
CA LYS A 182 -10.52 -9.65 14.12
C LYS A 182 -12.02 -9.82 13.86
N VAL A 183 -12.64 -10.62 14.69
CA VAL A 183 -14.10 -10.75 14.77
C VAL A 183 -14.77 -9.41 15.10
N ASN A 184 -15.74 -9.03 14.28
CA ASN A 184 -16.52 -7.78 14.36
C ASN A 184 -15.64 -6.52 14.42
N LEU A 185 -14.46 -6.56 13.78
CA LEU A 185 -13.51 -5.46 13.82
C LEU A 185 -14.11 -4.18 13.23
N LYS A 186 -13.95 -3.07 13.94
CA LYS A 186 -14.22 -1.73 13.43
C LYS A 186 -12.93 -1.03 13.03
N PHE A 187 -13.01 -0.06 12.13
CA PHE A 187 -11.84 0.68 11.67
C PHE A 187 -11.07 1.35 12.83
N GLU A 188 -11.78 1.93 13.80
CA GLU A 188 -11.14 2.58 14.97
C GLU A 188 -10.29 1.62 15.81
N GLU A 189 -10.68 0.34 15.85
CA GLU A 189 -9.90 -0.71 16.52
C GLU A 189 -8.77 -1.24 15.63
N ALA A 190 -8.97 -1.23 14.31
CA ALA A 190 -7.98 -1.66 13.32
C ALA A 190 -6.85 -0.63 13.14
N LYS A 191 -7.17 0.68 13.20
CA LYS A 191 -6.26 1.81 12.98
C LYS A 191 -4.95 1.65 13.76
N PRO A 192 -4.94 1.49 15.10
CA PRO A 192 -3.68 1.39 15.84
C PRO A 192 -2.85 0.16 15.43
N GLU A 193 -3.48 -0.97 15.10
CA GLU A 193 -2.77 -2.17 14.65
C GLU A 193 -2.11 -1.92 13.27
N LEU A 194 -2.85 -1.32 12.34
CA LEU A 194 -2.36 -0.98 11.00
C LEU A 194 -1.20 0.02 11.06
N GLU A 195 -1.33 1.09 11.85
CA GLU A 195 -0.29 2.11 12.00
C GLU A 195 0.97 1.54 12.67
N ASN A 196 0.81 0.70 13.70
CA ASN A 196 1.95 0.05 14.38
C ASN A 196 2.68 -0.92 13.46
N GLN A 197 1.96 -1.73 12.67
CA GLN A 197 2.56 -2.64 11.71
C GLN A 197 3.35 -1.88 10.63
N LEU A 198 2.80 -0.77 10.11
CA LEU A 198 3.50 0.08 9.15
C LEU A 198 4.74 0.73 9.77
N ALA A 199 4.62 1.31 10.96
CA ALA A 199 5.73 1.95 11.67
C ALA A 199 6.87 0.97 11.94
N LYS A 200 6.53 -0.24 12.42
CA LYS A 200 7.49 -1.32 12.63
C LYS A 200 8.16 -1.76 11.32
N SER A 201 7.40 -1.88 10.24
CA SER A 201 7.91 -2.26 8.93
C SER A 201 8.91 -1.22 8.40
N ILE A 202 8.57 0.07 8.46
CA ILE A 202 9.45 1.16 8.04
C ILE A 202 10.74 1.18 8.88
N ALA A 203 10.62 1.07 10.21
CA ALA A 203 11.76 1.07 11.11
C ALA A 203 12.69 -0.15 10.92
N ASN A 204 12.18 -1.27 10.42
CA ASN A 204 12.99 -2.47 10.15
C ASN A 204 13.71 -2.44 8.80
N ILE A 205 13.42 -1.47 7.92
CA ILE A 205 14.19 -1.27 6.69
C ILE A 205 15.49 -0.52 6.98
N LEU A 206 15.52 0.24 8.07
CA LEU A 206 16.67 0.99 8.57
C LEU A 206 17.60 0.15 9.47
#